data_AF-A0AAD1XYL3-F1
#
_entry.id   AF-A0AAD1XYL3-F1
#
_cell.length_a   1.000
_cell.length_b   1.000
_cell.length_c   1.000
_cell.angle_alpha   90.00
_cell.angle_beta   90.00
_cell.angle_gamma   90.00
#
_symmetry.space_group_name_H-M   'P 1'
#
loop_
_entity.id
_entity.type
_entity.pdbx_description
1 polymer ?
#
loop_
_entity_poly.entity_id
_entity_poly.type
_entity_poly.pdbx_seq_one_letter_code
_entity_poly.pdbx_strand_id
1 'polypeptide(L)'
;MQTLLSIQQSEQEKAEQGDKFIYFCETLEERIKEITSDDTKLFDYVDPATGIMIKADNYNFPYYEHIGVMDLLKYPSKYVGNCRVIEHPELGSKIYPASFFTTYDKETVERAINDIKDDIFN
;
A
#
# COMPACT_ATOMS: atom_id res chain seq x y z
N MET A 1 -13.82 1.75 -29.27
CA MET A 1 -14.75 1.37 -28.19
C MET A 1 -14.12 0.38 -27.20
N GLN A 2 -13.42 -0.66 -27.67
CA GLN A 2 -12.81 -1.69 -26.81
C GLN A 2 -11.70 -1.16 -25.87
N THR A 3 -10.90 -0.18 -26.31
CA THR A 3 -9.81 0.44 -25.50
C THR A 3 -10.32 1.29 -24.33
N LEU A 4 -11.50 1.92 -24.47
CA LEU A 4 -12.10 2.73 -23.39
C LEU A 4 -12.59 1.83 -22.26
N LEU A 5 -13.24 0.71 -22.62
CA LEU A 5 -13.71 -0.30 -21.67
C LEU A 5 -12.53 -0.90 -20.87
N SER A 6 -11.42 -1.22 -21.52
CA SER A 6 -10.23 -1.76 -20.82
C SER A 6 -9.59 -0.76 -19.87
N ILE A 7 -9.60 0.54 -20.20
CA ILE A 7 -9.09 1.58 -19.29
C ILE A 7 -10.00 1.71 -18.07
N GLN A 8 -11.32 1.74 -18.29
CA GLN A 8 -12.30 1.83 -17.19
C GLN A 8 -12.20 0.62 -16.24
N GLN A 9 -12.04 -0.58 -16.79
CA GLN A 9 -11.79 -1.78 -16.00
C GLN A 9 -10.52 -1.66 -15.16
N SER A 10 -9.41 -1.19 -15.74
CA SER A 10 -8.16 -1.04 -15.00
C SER A 10 -8.26 -0.01 -13.86
N GLU A 11 -8.96 1.10 -14.08
CA GLU A 11 -9.17 2.10 -13.02
C GLU A 11 -10.08 1.57 -11.91
N GLN A 12 -11.09 0.77 -12.25
CA GLN A 12 -11.93 0.11 -11.26
C GLN A 12 -11.13 -0.89 -10.42
N GLU A 13 -10.32 -1.75 -11.05
CA GLU A 13 -9.45 -2.69 -10.35
C GLU A 13 -8.50 -1.96 -9.38
N LYS A 14 -7.93 -0.81 -9.78
CA LYS A 14 -7.08 0.00 -8.91
C LYS A 14 -7.84 0.52 -7.69
N ALA A 15 -9.06 1.03 -7.89
CA ALA A 15 -9.90 1.50 -6.79
C ALA A 15 -10.22 0.37 -5.81
N GLU A 16 -10.60 -0.80 -6.32
CA GLU A 16 -10.88 -1.99 -5.49
C GLU A 16 -9.65 -2.46 -4.71
N GLN A 17 -8.44 -2.43 -5.30
CA GLN A 17 -7.21 -2.75 -4.58
C GLN A 17 -6.84 -1.69 -3.54
N GLY A 18 -7.09 -0.41 -3.86
CA GLY A 18 -6.92 0.70 -2.92
C GLY A 18 -7.78 0.51 -1.67
N ASP A 19 -9.08 0.26 -1.86
CA ASP A 19 -10.02 0.05 -0.75
C ASP A 19 -9.63 -1.15 0.12
N LYS A 20 -9.21 -2.27 -0.50
CA LYS A 20 -8.69 -3.44 0.22
C LYS A 20 -7.46 -3.13 1.04
N PHE A 21 -6.54 -2.30 0.54
CA PHE A 21 -5.35 -1.90 1.27
C PHE A 21 -5.68 -1.02 2.48
N ILE A 22 -6.63 -0.09 2.35
CA ILE A 22 -7.08 0.74 3.47
C ILE A 22 -7.70 -0.13 4.56
N TYR A 23 -8.63 -1.01 4.18
CA TYR A 23 -9.23 -1.97 5.11
C TYR A 23 -8.19 -2.86 5.80
N PHE A 24 -7.19 -3.32 5.05
CA PHE A 24 -6.06 -4.07 5.60
C PHE A 24 -5.29 -3.27 6.65
N CYS A 25 -4.99 -2.00 6.39
CA CYS A 25 -4.23 -1.16 7.33
C CYS A 25 -5.00 -0.85 8.61
N GLU A 26 -6.30 -0.58 8.50
CA GLU A 26 -7.18 -0.36 9.66
C GLU A 26 -7.24 -1.60 10.54
N THR A 27 -7.52 -2.77 9.94
CA THR A 27 -7.58 -4.06 10.64
C THR A 27 -6.24 -4.43 11.26
N LEU A 28 -5.13 -4.18 10.55
CA LEU A 28 -3.78 -4.46 11.04
C LEU A 28 -3.43 -3.62 12.26
N GLU A 29 -3.72 -2.32 12.24
CA GLU A 29 -3.42 -1.45 13.37
C GLU A 29 -4.23 -1.85 14.62
N GLU A 30 -5.53 -2.11 14.45
CA GLU A 30 -6.38 -2.58 15.54
C GLU A 30 -5.80 -3.86 16.14
N ARG A 31 -5.42 -4.82 15.30
CA ARG A 31 -4.84 -6.08 15.77
C ARG A 31 -3.52 -5.88 16.50
N ILE A 32 -2.66 -4.99 16.02
CA ILE A 32 -1.40 -4.66 16.69
C ILE A 32 -1.66 -4.07 18.09
N LYS A 33 -2.60 -3.14 18.20
CA LYS A 33 -2.97 -2.52 19.49
C LYS A 33 -3.51 -3.55 20.49
N GLU A 34 -4.29 -4.53 20.03
CA GLU A 34 -4.73 -5.65 20.88
C GLU A 34 -3.57 -6.51 21.39
N ILE A 35 -2.59 -6.80 20.54
CA ILE A 35 -1.43 -7.63 20.90
C ILE A 35 -0.52 -6.93 21.91
N THR A 36 -0.28 -5.63 21.72
CA THR A 36 0.73 -4.89 22.51
C THR A 36 0.16 -4.16 23.70
N SER A 37 -1.13 -3.78 23.65
CA SER A 37 -1.74 -2.80 24.57
C SER A 37 -0.96 -1.48 24.64
N ASP A 38 -0.23 -1.11 23.58
CA ASP A 38 0.63 0.06 23.49
C ASP A 38 0.15 1.01 22.38
N ASP A 39 -0.46 2.13 22.78
CA ASP A 39 -0.92 3.18 21.87
C ASP A 39 0.12 4.31 21.65
N THR A 40 1.35 4.14 22.14
CA THR A 40 2.39 5.19 22.02
C THR A 40 3.21 5.08 20.74
N LYS A 41 3.10 3.96 20.02
CA LYS A 41 3.80 3.70 18.78
C LYS A 41 3.00 4.19 17.57
N LEU A 42 3.73 4.55 16.51
CA LEU A 42 3.15 5.12 15.30
C LEU A 42 2.77 4.01 14.34
N PHE A 43 1.62 4.16 13.69
CA PHE A 43 1.20 3.38 12.54
C PHE A 43 0.45 4.31 11.60
N ASP A 44 0.95 4.48 10.40
CA ASP A 44 0.33 5.32 9.37
C ASP A 44 0.51 4.68 8.00
N TYR A 45 -0.32 5.05 7.04
CA TYR A 45 -0.32 4.47 5.71
C TYR A 45 -0.65 5.52 4.67
N VAL A 46 -0.15 5.27 3.47
CA VAL A 46 -0.32 6.18 2.34
C VAL A 46 -1.66 5.87 1.69
N ASP A 47 -2.49 6.88 1.49
CA ASP A 47 -3.65 6.78 0.60
C ASP A 47 -3.14 6.56 -0.84
N PRO A 48 -3.39 5.38 -1.45
CA PRO A 48 -2.87 5.09 -2.78
C PRO A 48 -3.42 6.00 -3.88
N ALA A 49 -4.58 6.64 -3.65
CA ALA A 49 -5.19 7.54 -4.62
C ALA A 49 -4.51 8.92 -4.65
N THR A 50 -4.00 9.38 -3.50
CA THR A 50 -3.50 10.76 -3.35
C THR A 50 -2.00 10.83 -3.04
N GLY A 51 -1.41 9.76 -2.53
CA GLY A 51 -0.05 9.75 -1.99
C GLY A 51 0.08 10.45 -0.65
N ILE A 52 -1.02 10.80 0.02
CA ILE A 52 -1.02 11.51 1.30
C ILE A 52 -1.06 10.49 2.44
N MET A 53 -0.35 10.77 3.53
CA MET A 53 -0.44 9.96 4.74
C MET A 53 -1.81 10.16 5.40
N ILE A 54 -2.46 9.09 5.81
CA ILE A 54 -3.84 9.14 6.32
C ILE A 54 -3.92 9.83 7.69
N LYS A 55 -2.91 9.66 8.55
CA LYS A 55 -2.95 10.20 9.94
C LYS A 55 -2.01 11.36 10.19
N ALA A 56 -0.90 11.45 9.47
CA ALA A 56 0.01 12.57 9.60
C ALA A 56 -0.61 13.86 9.02
N ASP A 57 -0.42 14.98 9.73
CA ASP A 57 -0.83 16.31 9.26
C ASP A 57 0.21 16.87 8.26
N ASN A 58 0.37 16.20 7.12
CA ASN A 58 1.45 16.47 6.17
C ASN A 58 1.00 16.59 4.70
N TYR A 59 -0.20 17.11 4.46
CA TYR A 59 -0.83 17.26 3.14
C TYR A 59 0.05 17.88 2.03
N ASN A 60 1.12 18.60 2.38
CA ASN A 60 2.03 19.23 1.43
C ASN A 60 3.18 18.32 0.93
N PHE A 61 3.31 17.10 1.46
CA PHE A 61 4.42 16.20 1.17
C PHE A 61 3.92 14.82 0.73
N PRO A 62 3.51 14.65 -0.53
CA PRO A 62 3.06 13.37 -1.03
C PRO A 62 4.20 12.35 -1.03
N TYR A 63 3.90 11.14 -0.55
CA TYR A 63 4.73 9.97 -0.74
C TYR A 63 4.38 9.31 -2.07
N TYR A 64 5.39 9.18 -2.93
CA TYR A 64 5.22 8.55 -4.23
C TYR A 64 5.63 7.08 -4.15
N GLU A 65 4.66 6.18 -4.23
CA GLU A 65 4.87 4.72 -4.14
C GLU A 65 5.94 4.23 -5.12
N HIS A 66 5.95 4.75 -6.35
CA HIS A 66 6.94 4.36 -7.36
C HIS A 66 8.37 4.75 -6.97
N ILE A 67 8.57 5.84 -6.22
CA ILE A 67 9.89 6.22 -5.68
C ILE A 67 10.24 5.29 -4.52
N GLY A 68 9.28 5.09 -3.60
CA GLY A 68 9.43 4.24 -2.43
C GLY A 68 9.90 2.83 -2.75
N VAL A 69 9.19 2.12 -3.64
CA VAL A 69 9.55 0.75 -4.03
C VAL A 69 10.87 0.67 -4.79
N MET A 70 11.24 1.70 -5.55
CA MET A 70 12.52 1.76 -6.23
C MET A 70 13.68 1.96 -5.26
N ASP A 71 13.50 2.83 -4.26
CA ASP A 71 14.56 3.17 -3.32
C ASP A 71 14.71 2.11 -2.23
N LEU A 72 13.62 1.54 -1.74
CA LEU A 72 13.63 0.58 -0.63
C LEU A 72 13.72 -0.87 -1.11
N LEU A 73 12.94 -1.24 -2.13
CA LEU A 73 12.83 -2.63 -2.61
C LEU A 73 13.64 -2.89 -3.89
N LYS A 74 14.23 -1.84 -4.48
CA LYS A 74 15.06 -1.91 -5.70
C LYS A 74 14.31 -2.50 -6.90
N TYR A 75 12.99 -2.26 -6.99
CA TYR A 75 12.22 -2.73 -8.13
C TYR A 75 12.68 -2.02 -9.41
N PRO A 76 12.87 -2.75 -10.52
CA PRO A 76 13.16 -2.14 -11.81
C PRO A 76 12.01 -1.22 -12.23
N SER A 77 12.36 -0.20 -13.01
CA SER A 77 11.37 0.65 -13.66
C SER A 77 11.81 1.00 -15.08
N LYS A 78 10.81 1.35 -15.89
CA LYS A 78 11.00 1.81 -17.27
C LYS A 78 10.16 3.04 -17.53
N TYR A 79 10.66 3.89 -18.41
CA TYR A 79 9.88 5.02 -18.92
C TYR A 79 8.97 4.55 -20.05
N VAL A 80 7.70 4.93 -19.95
CA VAL A 80 6.69 4.77 -21.02
C VAL A 80 6.15 6.16 -21.31
N GLY A 81 6.73 6.82 -22.31
CA GLY A 81 6.51 8.25 -22.53
C GLY A 81 6.97 9.06 -21.32
N ASN A 82 6.07 9.84 -20.74
CA ASN A 82 6.34 10.67 -19.55
C ASN A 82 6.07 9.94 -18.22
N CYS A 83 5.54 8.71 -18.28
CA CYS A 83 5.22 7.93 -17.09
C CYS A 83 6.38 7.00 -16.74
N ARG A 84 6.64 6.83 -15.45
CA ARG A 84 7.56 5.81 -14.94
C ARG A 84 6.73 4.62 -14.46
N VAL A 85 6.97 3.46 -15.06
CA VAL A 85 6.28 2.20 -14.75
C VAL A 85 7.23 1.31 -13.96
N ILE A 86 6.81 0.88 -12.78
CA ILE A 86 7.54 -0.07 -11.95
C ILE A 86 7.24 -1.51 -12.36
N GLU A 87 8.18 -2.42 -12.14
CA GLU A 87 8.05 -3.84 -12.45
C GLU A 87 8.45 -4.68 -11.24
N HIS A 88 7.51 -5.49 -10.74
CA HIS A 88 7.82 -6.54 -9.76
C HIS A 88 8.67 -7.63 -10.42
N PRO A 89 9.67 -8.19 -9.72
CA PRO A 89 10.53 -9.26 -10.29
C PRO A 89 9.76 -10.47 -10.82
N GLU A 90 8.61 -10.78 -10.21
CA GLU A 90 7.80 -11.95 -10.56
C GLU A 90 6.48 -11.61 -11.26
N LEU A 91 5.88 -10.45 -10.96
CA LEU A 91 4.54 -10.07 -11.42
C LEU A 91 4.59 -9.03 -12.57
N GLY A 92 5.78 -8.56 -12.92
CA GLY A 92 5.97 -7.49 -13.90
C GLY A 92 5.22 -6.23 -13.49
N SER A 93 4.57 -5.56 -14.45
CA SER A 93 3.79 -4.34 -14.19
C SER A 93 2.38 -4.60 -13.65
N LYS A 94 2.00 -5.85 -13.33
CA LYS A 94 0.69 -6.21 -12.78
C LYS A 94 0.69 -6.06 -11.26
N ILE A 95 1.01 -4.86 -10.79
CA ILE A 95 1.08 -4.54 -9.36
C ILE A 95 0.46 -3.19 -9.07
N TYR A 96 -0.01 -3.05 -7.83
CA TYR A 96 -0.45 -1.78 -7.25
C TYR A 96 0.32 -1.57 -5.94
N PRO A 97 1.45 -0.84 -5.96
CA PRO A 97 2.27 -0.65 -4.77
C PRO A 97 1.52 0.20 -3.75
N ALA A 98 1.61 -0.18 -2.48
CA ALA A 98 1.04 0.56 -1.37
C ALA A 98 1.91 0.35 -0.13
N SER A 99 2.08 1.41 0.67
CA SER A 99 3.00 1.43 1.81
C SER A 99 2.29 1.83 3.10
N PHE A 100 2.60 1.10 4.18
CA PHE A 100 2.36 1.55 5.55
C PHE A 100 3.70 1.67 6.28
N PHE A 101 3.74 2.51 7.29
CA PHE A 101 4.92 2.81 8.10
C PHE A 101 4.57 2.66 9.58
N THR A 102 5.49 2.08 10.33
CA THR A 102 5.28 1.88 11.76
C THR A 102 6.56 1.84 12.56
N THR A 103 6.45 2.18 13.85
CA THR A 103 7.50 1.98 14.86
C THR A 103 7.27 0.72 15.71
N TYR A 104 6.23 -0.08 15.44
CA TYR A 104 6.12 -1.43 15.98
C TYR A 104 7.28 -2.31 15.49
N ASP A 105 7.74 -3.21 16.35
CA ASP A 105 8.78 -4.16 16.00
C ASP A 105 8.26 -5.18 14.99
N LYS A 106 9.21 -5.75 14.23
CA LYS A 106 8.93 -6.70 13.16
C LYS A 106 8.09 -7.90 13.63
N GLU A 107 8.41 -8.47 14.79
CA GLU A 107 7.74 -9.67 15.30
C GLU A 107 6.26 -9.41 15.57
N THR A 108 5.95 -8.27 16.20
CA THR A 108 4.57 -7.83 16.44
C THR A 108 3.80 -7.66 15.13
N VAL A 109 4.38 -6.99 14.14
CA VAL A 109 3.73 -6.75 12.83
C VAL A 109 3.51 -8.07 12.09
N GLU A 110 4.52 -8.95 12.02
CA GLU A 110 4.40 -10.26 11.36
C GLU A 110 3.35 -11.14 12.02
N ARG A 111 3.25 -11.11 13.35
CA ARG A 111 2.20 -11.81 14.08
C ARG A 111 0.82 -11.27 13.73
N ALA A 112 0.63 -9.96 13.79
CA ALA A 112 -0.66 -9.34 13.49
C ALA A 112 -1.11 -9.61 12.04
N ILE A 113 -0.19 -9.52 11.07
CA ILE A 113 -0.47 -9.89 9.67
C ILE A 113 -0.93 -11.34 9.56
N ASN A 114 -0.26 -12.27 10.26
CA ASN A 114 -0.63 -13.68 10.21
C ASN A 114 -2.01 -13.97 10.83
N ASP A 115 -2.42 -13.19 11.83
CA ASP A 115 -3.72 -13.33 12.48
C ASP A 115 -4.87 -12.88 11.56
N ILE A 116 -4.65 -11.89 10.70
CA ILE A 116 -5.72 -11.23 9.90
C ILE A 116 -5.72 -11.64 8.42
N LYS A 117 -4.63 -12.22 7.90
CA LYS A 117 -4.48 -12.47 6.46
C LYS A 117 -5.63 -13.30 5.86
N ASP A 118 -6.15 -14.26 6.62
CA ASP A 118 -7.18 -15.17 6.13
C ASP A 118 -8.55 -14.48 6.09
N ASP A 119 -8.78 -13.44 6.90
CA ASP A 119 -10.02 -12.65 6.88
C ASP A 119 -10.03 -11.60 5.77
N ILE A 120 -8.84 -11.19 5.30
CA ILE A 120 -8.67 -10.08 4.34
C ILE A 120 -8.48 -10.60 2.91
N PHE A 121 -7.76 -11.71 2.73
CA PHE A 121 -7.32 -12.18 1.41
C PHE A 121 -8.02 -13.45 0.92
N ASN A 122 -8.99 -13.99 1.66
CA ASN A 122 -9.88 -15.06 1.21
C ASN A 122 -11.26 -14.54 0.78
#